data_AF-A0A392RV83-F1
#
_entry.id   AF-A0A392RV83-F1
#
_cell.length_a   1.000
_cell.length_b   1.000
_cell.length_c   1.000
_cell.angle_alpha   90.00
_cell.angle_beta   90.00
_cell.angle_gamma   90.00
#
_symmetry.space_group_name_H-M   'P 1'
#
loop_
_entity.id
_entity.type
_entity.pdbx_description
1 polymer ?
#
loop_
_entity_poly.entity_id
_entity_poly.type
_entity_poly.pdbx_seq_one_letter_code
_entity_poly.pdbx_strand_id
1 'polypeptide(L)'
;MFESLEKLKPHVLEIFDGESGEDICVRFRELEKLIIDASSKVFWEFGLQIEGNVDGFLPPPQDGSVPKIVRYAVNYLKYLSTENYRKTMAKVLRTEQTWKTELMLSS
;
A
#
# COMPACT_ATOMS: atom_id res chain seq x y z
N MET A 1 1.87 3.84 -10.29
CA MET A 1 3.10 3.02 -10.26
C MET A 1 2.77 1.53 -10.18
N PHE A 2 2.12 1.04 -9.13
CA PHE A 2 1.76 -0.38 -9.00
C PHE A 2 0.99 -0.92 -10.23
N GLU A 3 -0.07 -0.26 -10.67
CA GLU A 3 -0.82 -0.69 -11.87
C GLU A 3 0.04 -0.73 -13.14
N SER A 4 1.01 0.18 -13.27
CA SER A 4 1.94 0.19 -14.40
C SER A 4 2.86 -1.02 -14.33
N LEU A 5 3.32 -1.38 -13.13
CA LEU A 5 4.12 -2.57 -12.87
C LEU A 5 3.34 -3.85 -13.20
N GLU A 6 2.09 -3.97 -12.76
CA GLU A 6 1.22 -5.09 -13.13
C GLU A 6 1.07 -5.24 -14.64
N LYS A 7 0.87 -4.12 -15.35
CA LYS A 7 0.73 -4.13 -16.82
C LYS A 7 2.04 -4.47 -17.54
N LEU A 8 3.18 -4.05 -17.01
CA LEU A 8 4.49 -4.30 -17.60
C LEU A 8 5.03 -5.70 -17.33
N LYS A 9 4.64 -6.32 -16.22
CA LYS A 9 5.12 -7.64 -15.77
C LYS A 9 5.15 -8.70 -16.88
N PRO A 10 4.07 -8.99 -17.63
CA PRO A 10 4.13 -10.02 -18.66
C PRO A 10 5.17 -9.71 -19.74
N HIS A 11 5.25 -8.45 -20.17
CA HIS A 11 6.20 -8.02 -21.21
C HIS A 11 7.65 -8.08 -20.75
N VAL A 12 7.92 -7.69 -19.50
CA VAL A 12 9.28 -7.78 -18.94
C VAL A 12 9.72 -9.23 -18.85
N LEU A 13 8.86 -10.12 -18.34
CA LEU A 13 9.18 -11.53 -18.22
C LEU A 13 9.36 -12.21 -19.59
N GLU A 14 8.61 -11.79 -20.60
CA GLU A 14 8.73 -12.29 -21.98
C GLU A 14 10.00 -11.79 -22.68
N ILE A 15 10.29 -10.48 -22.60
CA ILE A 15 11.44 -9.87 -23.27
C ILE A 15 12.77 -10.35 -22.69
N PHE A 16 12.80 -10.57 -21.37
CA PHE A 16 13.99 -10.98 -20.63
C PHE A 16 13.95 -12.47 -20.24
N ASP A 17 13.21 -13.29 -21.00
CA ASP A 17 13.23 -14.73 -20.83
C ASP A 17 14.59 -15.31 -21.26
N GLY A 18 15.25 -16.04 -20.37
CA GLY A 18 16.58 -16.62 -20.58
C GLY A 18 17.67 -16.12 -19.62
N GLU A 19 18.81 -16.80 -19.67
CA GLU A 19 19.90 -16.69 -18.68
C GLU A 19 20.49 -15.27 -18.60
N SER A 20 20.55 -14.55 -19.72
CA SER A 20 21.04 -13.15 -19.75
C SER A 20 20.04 -12.12 -19.20
N GLY A 21 18.76 -12.47 -19.11
CA GLY A 21 17.69 -11.60 -18.61
C GLY A 21 17.30 -11.85 -17.15
N GLU A 22 17.88 -12.88 -16.51
CA GLU A 22 17.49 -13.32 -15.17
C GLU A 22 17.65 -12.22 -14.12
N ASP A 23 18.77 -11.49 -14.12
CA ASP A 23 19.00 -10.39 -13.15
C ASP A 23 17.95 -9.28 -13.29
N ILE A 24 17.54 -8.95 -14.52
CA ILE A 24 16.49 -7.95 -14.77
C ILE A 24 15.15 -8.42 -14.22
N CYS A 25 14.80 -9.69 -14.44
CA CYS A 25 13.59 -10.30 -13.89
C CYS A 25 13.61 -10.34 -12.35
N VAL A 26 14.78 -10.59 -11.73
CA VAL A 26 14.96 -10.53 -10.27
C VAL A 26 14.73 -9.11 -9.77
N ARG A 27 15.41 -8.10 -10.34
CA ARG A 27 15.25 -6.69 -9.97
C ARG A 27 13.82 -6.19 -10.15
N PHE A 28 13.12 -6.66 -11.18
CA PHE A 28 11.71 -6.34 -11.39
C PHE A 28 10.82 -6.88 -10.25
N ARG A 29 11.03 -8.13 -9.83
CA ARG A 29 10.32 -8.72 -8.69
C ARG A 29 10.65 -8.02 -7.38
N GLU A 30 11.89 -7.62 -7.18
CA GLU A 30 12.30 -6.81 -6.01
C GLU A 30 11.57 -5.46 -5.99
N LEU A 31 11.48 -4.78 -7.14
CA LEU A 31 10.75 -3.52 -7.24
C LEU A 31 9.25 -3.70 -6.96
N GLU A 32 8.62 -4.76 -7.50
CA GLU A 32 7.24 -5.12 -7.19
C GLU A 32 7.04 -5.27 -5.68
N LYS A 33 7.96 -5.97 -5.01
CA LYS A 33 7.94 -6.16 -3.57
C LYS A 33 8.05 -4.85 -2.80
N LEU A 34 9.02 -4.00 -3.15
CA LEU A 34 9.21 -2.69 -2.51
C LEU A 34 7.97 -1.80 -2.64
N ILE A 35 7.30 -1.81 -3.78
CA ILE A 35 6.07 -1.01 -3.96
C ILE A 35 4.93 -1.53 -3.09
N ILE A 36 4.76 -2.85 -3.01
CA ILE A 36 3.71 -3.44 -2.16
C ILE A 36 3.99 -3.14 -0.68
N ASP A 37 5.22 -3.32 -0.22
CA ASP A 37 5.62 -3.05 1.16
C ASP A 37 5.45 -1.57 1.51
N ALA A 38 5.94 -0.66 0.66
CA ALA A 38 5.83 0.77 0.89
C ALA A 38 4.37 1.24 0.92
N SER A 39 3.54 0.73 0.01
CA SER A 39 2.12 1.10 -0.08
C SER A 39 1.32 0.58 1.13
N SER A 40 1.57 -0.66 1.54
CA SER A 40 0.91 -1.27 2.70
C SER A 40 1.34 -0.57 4.00
N LYS A 41 2.63 -0.24 4.11
CA LYS A 41 3.17 0.52 5.25
C LYS A 41 2.51 1.88 5.41
N VAL A 42 2.39 2.66 4.34
CA VAL A 42 1.72 3.99 4.39
C VAL A 42 0.28 3.85 4.86
N PHE A 43 -0.44 2.84 4.37
CA PHE A 43 -1.81 2.59 4.79
C PHE A 43 -1.92 2.28 6.29
N TRP A 44 -1.01 1.47 6.82
CA TRP A 44 -0.98 1.11 8.24
C TRP A 44 -0.56 2.29 9.13
N GLU A 45 0.52 2.98 8.75
CA GLU A 45 1.02 4.15 9.49
C GLU A 45 -0.01 5.27 9.56
N PHE A 46 -0.83 5.43 8.52
CA PHE A 46 -1.94 6.37 8.52
C PHE A 46 -2.95 6.09 9.66
N GLY A 47 -3.30 4.82 9.89
CA GLY A 47 -4.17 4.43 11.00
C GLY A 47 -3.55 4.76 12.35
N LEU A 48 -2.28 4.38 12.55
CA LEU A 48 -1.54 4.66 13.79
C LEU A 48 -1.40 6.17 14.06
N GLN A 49 -1.20 6.98 13.02
CA GLN A 49 -1.14 8.44 13.15
C GLN A 49 -2.49 9.05 13.54
N ILE A 50 -3.61 8.47 13.09
CA ILE A 50 -4.95 8.91 13.52
C ILE A 50 -5.13 8.60 15.00
N GLU A 51 -4.86 7.36 15.41
CA GLU A 51 -4.99 6.90 16.80
C GLU A 51 -4.10 7.74 17.74
N GLY A 52 -2.83 7.90 17.40
CA GLY A 52 -1.88 8.70 18.20
C GLY A 52 -2.25 10.19 18.30
N ASN A 53 -2.95 10.75 17.31
CA ASN A 53 -3.46 12.13 17.40
C ASN A 53 -4.68 12.26 18.32
N VAL A 54 -5.52 11.22 18.39
CA VAL A 54 -6.73 11.18 19.24
C VAL A 54 -6.36 11.08 20.71
N ASP A 55 -5.29 10.34 21.04
CA ASP A 55 -4.95 10.00 22.43
C ASP A 55 -4.16 11.07 23.21
N GLY A 56 -3.76 12.21 22.62
CA GLY A 56 -2.98 13.15 23.44
C GLY A 56 -2.60 14.53 22.92
N PHE A 57 -2.88 14.91 21.67
CA PHE A 57 -2.23 16.11 21.12
C PHE A 57 -3.07 17.39 21.08
N LEU A 58 -4.41 17.31 21.07
CA LEU A 58 -5.26 18.50 20.95
C LEU A 58 -6.53 18.40 21.80
N PRO A 59 -6.84 19.41 22.64
CA PRO A 59 -8.13 19.47 23.29
C PRO A 59 -9.24 19.55 22.22
N PRO A 60 -10.42 18.95 22.48
CA PRO A 60 -11.54 19.04 21.56
C PRO A 60 -11.92 20.50 21.32
N PRO A 61 -12.40 20.86 20.11
CA PRO A 61 -12.84 22.23 19.82
C PRO A 61 -13.90 22.69 20.81
N GLN A 62 -13.70 23.86 21.42
CA GLN A 62 -14.60 24.41 22.44
C GLN A 62 -16.00 24.74 21.90
N ASP A 63 -16.10 24.93 20.59
CA ASP A 63 -17.35 25.15 19.86
C ASP A 63 -18.10 23.86 19.52
N GLY A 64 -17.59 22.70 19.93
CA GLY A 64 -18.15 21.38 19.61
C GLY A 64 -17.99 20.97 18.14
N SER A 65 -17.17 21.69 17.37
CA SER A 65 -16.96 21.39 15.96
C SER A 65 -16.15 20.11 15.73
N VAL A 66 -16.24 19.55 14.52
CA VAL A 66 -15.51 18.33 14.15
C VAL A 66 -14.01 18.63 14.01
N PRO A 67 -13.12 17.89 14.72
CA PRO A 67 -11.68 18.07 14.61
C PRO A 67 -11.16 17.92 13.19
N LYS A 68 -10.16 18.72 12.82
CA LYS A 68 -9.57 18.69 11.47
C LYS A 68 -9.07 17.30 11.08
N ILE A 69 -8.46 16.56 12.01
CA ILE A 69 -7.95 15.21 11.77
C ILE A 69 -9.04 14.25 11.31
N VAL A 70 -10.24 14.32 11.90
CA VAL A 70 -11.40 13.50 11.50
C VAL A 70 -11.79 13.81 10.06
N ARG A 71 -11.84 15.10 9.70
CA ARG A 71 -12.16 15.53 8.34
C ARG A 71 -11.13 15.05 7.31
N TYR A 72 -9.84 15.15 7.64
CA TYR A 72 -8.77 14.65 6.79
C TYR A 72 -8.81 13.13 6.67
N ALA A 73 -9.04 12.42 7.77
CA ALA A 73 -9.14 10.97 7.79
C ALA A 73 -10.26 10.48 6.87
N VAL A 74 -11.46 11.05 7.02
CA VAL A 74 -12.63 10.73 6.19
C VAL A 74 -12.37 11.06 4.72
N ASN A 75 -11.77 12.22 4.42
CA ASN A 75 -11.45 12.60 3.04
C ASN A 75 -10.44 11.65 2.39
N TYR A 76 -9.43 11.21 3.13
CA TYR A 76 -8.43 10.26 2.63
C TYR A 76 -9.06 8.88 2.39
N LEU A 77 -9.86 8.38 3.33
CA LEU A 77 -10.57 7.11 3.16
C LEU A 77 -11.57 7.17 2.00
N LYS A 78 -12.25 8.31 1.81
CA LYS A 78 -13.11 8.56 0.65
C LYS A 78 -12.33 8.51 -0.66
N TYR A 79 -11.11 9.01 -0.69
CA TYR A 79 -10.24 8.94 -1.86
C TYR A 79 -9.82 7.48 -2.15
N LEU A 80 -9.41 6.74 -1.12
CA LEU A 80 -9.05 5.33 -1.24
C LEU A 80 -10.23 4.43 -1.63
N SER A 81 -11.46 4.80 -1.30
CA SER A 81 -12.66 4.05 -1.67
C SER A 81 -13.16 4.34 -3.09
N THR A 82 -12.56 5.29 -3.81
CA THR A 82 -12.84 5.48 -5.23
C THR A 82 -12.53 4.21 -6.03
N GLU A 83 -13.31 3.92 -7.05
CA GLU A 83 -13.28 2.60 -7.72
C GLU A 83 -11.90 2.20 -8.25
N ASN A 84 -11.12 3.18 -8.73
CA ASN A 84 -9.77 2.94 -9.23
C ASN A 84 -8.79 2.59 -8.10
N TYR A 85 -8.73 3.42 -7.05
CA TYR A 85 -7.82 3.18 -5.92
C TYR A 85 -8.23 1.99 -5.07
N ARG A 86 -9.53 1.74 -4.91
CA ARG A 86 -10.07 0.63 -4.12
C ARG A 86 -9.58 -0.71 -4.63
N LYS A 87 -9.69 -0.95 -5.95
CA LYS A 87 -9.23 -2.20 -6.59
C LYS A 87 -7.73 -2.37 -6.41
N THR A 88 -6.98 -1.32 -6.69
CA THR A 88 -5.52 -1.33 -6.67
C THR A 88 -4.99 -1.54 -5.25
N MET A 89 -5.54 -0.84 -4.26
CA MET A 89 -5.17 -1.02 -2.86
C MET A 89 -5.58 -2.40 -2.32
N ALA A 90 -6.75 -2.92 -2.72
CA ALA A 90 -7.18 -4.26 -2.32
C ALA A 90 -6.21 -5.35 -2.84
N LYS A 91 -5.68 -5.20 -4.06
CA LYS A 91 -4.64 -6.11 -4.58
C LYS A 91 -3.37 -6.01 -3.76
N VAL A 92 -2.85 -4.80 -3.54
CA VAL A 92 -1.64 -4.55 -2.75
C VAL A 92 -1.74 -5.21 -1.36
N LEU A 93 -2.82 -4.95 -0.62
CA LEU A 93 -3.01 -5.51 0.73
C LEU A 93 -3.15 -7.03 0.73
N ARG A 94 -3.83 -7.61 -0.27
CA ARG A 94 -3.94 -9.08 -0.40
C ARG A 94 -2.59 -9.71 -0.70
N THR A 95 -1.83 -9.13 -1.63
CA THR A 95 -0.50 -9.65 -1.98
C THR A 95 0.45 -9.58 -0.79
N GLU A 96 0.45 -8.46 -0.05
CA GLU A 96 1.24 -8.31 1.17
C GLU A 96 0.88 -9.36 2.22
N GLN A 97 -0.42 -9.58 2.46
CA GLN A 97 -0.91 -10.59 3.39
C GLN A 97 -0.50 -12.01 2.96
N THR A 98 -0.62 -12.34 1.67
CA THR A 98 -0.20 -13.64 1.13
C THR A 98 1.29 -13.87 1.37
N TRP A 99 2.15 -12.91 1.03
CA TRP A 99 3.60 -13.04 1.22
C TRP A 99 4.00 -13.14 2.69
N LYS A 100 3.36 -12.38 3.58
CA LYS A 100 3.58 -12.52 5.03
C LYS A 100 3.18 -13.90 5.55
N THR A 101 2.08 -14.43 5.05
CA THR A 101 1.59 -15.76 5.45
C THR A 101 2.52 -16.86 4.95
N GLU A 102 2.98 -16.78 3.71
CA GLU A 102 3.98 -17.69 3.13
C GLU A 102 5.29 -17.68 3.92
N LEU A 103 5.77 -16.49 4.31
CA LEU A 103 6.96 -16.36 5.16
C LEU A 103 6.77 -17.07 6.52
N MET A 104 5.62 -16.86 7.17
CA MET A 104 5.31 -17.50 8.46
C MET A 104 5.17 -19.03 8.39
N LEU A 105 4.76 -19.57 7.25
CA LEU A 105 4.66 -21.03 7.04
C LEU A 105 6.00 -21.68 6.67
N SER A 106 7.00 -20.88 6.28
CA SER A 106 8.34 -21.32 5.87
C SER A 106 9.40 -21.20 6.98
N SER A 107 9.02 -20.72 8.17
CA SER A 107 9.89 -20.52 9.35
C SER A 107 9.53 -21.47 10.48
#